data_AF-A0A0M0JHH9-F1
#
_entry.id   AF-A0A0M0JHH9-F1
#
_cell.length_a   1.000
_cell.length_b   1.000
_cell.length_c   1.000
_cell.angle_alpha   90.00
_cell.angle_beta   90.00
_cell.angle_gamma   90.00
#
_symmetry.space_group_name_H-M   'P 1'
#
loop_
_entity.id
_entity.type
_entity.pdbx_description
1 polymer ?
#
loop_
_entity_poly.entity_id
_entity_poly.type
_entity_poly.pdbx_seq_one_letter_code
_entity_poly.pdbx_strand_id
1 'polypeptide(L)'
;MADAEAAELNELASLLNTGGKSIRGDRRQQQEVFRKSDAPNRSRILAMPVAEAVKTLEEFVGTARVVEAVCGRWSALVPRARQAATDAGALPAIVAGMKAHLNVGMVQEACCLALANICSGTDEEGLKRKQIAADAGALPLIVRAMIENLSVSGVQYGGAAALGNITAMATAAAADSSGLARKASAVEAGAIGAIVAGMRAHPSSSEVQEKGAFAIGNLARSVGKAGLEADSALKDAFEQGLIRKRLVADEGGLGVLVAAMKEHPSHAGVLEWGARALSIVSYEMPSLREAALAAGARPQWLCGMGELMEGLKVHATPTKSGRAAFTGFTGRPTGMHGVSPTIAPQGTMPQSSRPVAVR
;
A
#
# COMPACT_ATOMS: atom_id res chain seq x y z
N MET A 1 21.78 53.25 48.16
CA MET A 1 22.83 52.34 47.63
C MET A 1 22.21 51.03 47.19
N ALA A 2 21.54 50.27 48.08
CA ALA A 2 20.91 48.98 47.72
C ALA A 2 19.99 49.03 46.47
N ASP A 3 19.19 50.09 46.30
CA ASP A 3 18.24 50.17 45.17
C ASP A 3 18.89 50.38 43.79
N ALA A 4 20.12 50.92 43.74
CA ALA A 4 20.85 51.11 42.48
C ALA A 4 21.47 49.80 41.99
N GLU A 5 22.02 49.01 42.92
CA GLU A 5 22.65 47.71 42.67
C GLU A 5 21.60 46.66 42.21
N ALA A 6 20.38 46.75 42.75
CA ALA A 6 19.25 45.94 42.30
C ALA A 6 18.78 46.26 40.86
N ALA A 7 18.96 47.50 40.39
CA ALA A 7 18.57 47.91 39.04
C ALA A 7 19.54 47.35 37.98
N GLU A 8 20.86 47.50 38.19
CA GLU A 8 21.89 46.97 37.28
C GLU A 8 21.81 45.44 37.14
N LEU A 9 21.55 44.72 38.23
CA LEU A 9 21.38 43.26 38.20
C LEU A 9 20.16 42.83 37.38
N ASN A 10 19.07 43.59 37.39
CA ASN A 10 17.88 43.31 36.59
C ASN A 10 18.09 43.61 35.10
N GLU A 11 18.85 44.66 34.77
CA GLU A 11 19.19 45.01 33.40
C GLU A 11 20.17 43.98 32.78
N LEU A 12 21.16 43.52 33.53
CA LEU A 12 22.03 42.40 33.14
C LEU A 12 21.26 41.10 32.93
N ALA A 13 20.29 40.79 33.81
CA ALA A 13 19.43 39.62 33.64
C ALA A 13 18.56 39.71 32.37
N SER A 14 18.04 40.90 32.03
CA SER A 14 17.29 41.17 30.80
C SER A 14 18.13 40.93 29.54
N LEU A 15 19.37 41.44 29.51
CA LEU A 15 20.31 41.28 28.39
C LEU A 15 20.71 39.81 28.16
N LEU A 16 20.92 39.05 29.24
CA LEU A 16 21.19 37.60 29.16
C LEU A 16 19.98 36.80 28.63
N ASN A 17 18.76 37.17 29.01
CA ASN A 17 17.54 36.46 28.63
C ASN A 17 17.11 36.73 27.17
N THR A 18 17.47 37.90 26.63
CA THR A 18 17.23 38.27 25.22
C THR A 18 18.28 37.65 24.29
N GLY A 19 19.58 37.77 24.61
CA GLY A 19 20.66 37.15 23.83
C GLY A 19 20.57 35.61 23.78
N GLY A 20 20.22 34.99 24.92
CA GLY A 20 20.12 33.53 25.05
C GLY A 20 18.97 32.87 24.28
N LYS A 21 17.97 33.64 23.79
CA LYS A 21 16.89 33.15 22.92
C LYS A 21 17.26 33.23 21.44
N SER A 22 17.84 34.35 21.01
CA SER A 22 18.26 34.54 19.61
C SER A 22 19.30 33.50 19.18
N ILE A 23 20.38 33.33 19.95
CA ILE A 23 21.46 32.38 19.63
C ILE A 23 20.97 30.92 19.64
N ARG A 24 19.96 30.58 20.46
CA ARG A 24 19.35 29.23 20.46
C ARG A 24 18.39 29.01 19.30
N GLY A 25 17.68 30.05 18.84
CA GLY A 25 16.87 30.00 17.62
C GLY A 25 17.75 29.84 16.38
N ASP A 26 18.76 30.69 16.26
CA ASP A 26 19.69 30.71 15.12
C ASP A 26 20.54 29.43 15.06
N ARG A 27 21.11 28.95 16.18
CA ARG A 27 21.84 27.67 16.19
C ARG A 27 20.94 26.47 15.87
N ARG A 28 19.64 26.51 16.21
CA ARG A 28 18.67 25.46 15.79
C ARG A 28 18.35 25.55 14.31
N GLN A 29 18.06 26.75 13.78
CA GLN A 29 17.81 26.95 12.35
C GLN A 29 19.05 26.58 11.53
N GLN A 30 20.26 26.96 11.95
CA GLN A 30 21.51 26.56 11.31
C GLN A 30 21.73 25.05 11.38
N GLN A 31 21.49 24.37 12.51
CA GLN A 31 21.55 22.89 12.57
C GLN A 31 20.50 22.23 11.66
N GLU A 32 19.31 22.79 11.55
CA GLU A 32 18.23 22.27 10.71
C GLU A 32 18.49 22.51 9.20
N VAL A 33 19.13 23.63 8.85
CA VAL A 33 19.60 23.95 7.50
C VAL A 33 20.79 23.06 7.11
N PHE A 34 21.79 22.89 7.99
CA PHE A 34 22.92 21.97 7.77
C PHE A 34 22.44 20.51 7.58
N ARG A 35 21.55 20.01 8.44
CA ARG A 35 20.98 18.66 8.26
C ARG A 35 20.25 18.49 6.92
N LYS A 36 19.66 19.54 6.35
CA LYS A 36 19.03 19.48 5.01
C LYS A 36 20.05 19.46 3.87
N SER A 37 21.27 19.99 4.04
CA SER A 37 22.32 19.94 3.01
C SER A 37 23.02 18.58 2.91
N ASP A 38 23.17 17.85 4.03
CA ASP A 38 23.84 16.54 4.06
C ASP A 38 22.95 15.38 3.55
N ALA A 39 21.64 15.60 3.47
CA ALA A 39 20.66 14.57 3.13
C ALA A 39 20.91 13.94 1.73
N PRO A 40 21.17 12.63 1.63
CA PRO A 40 21.69 11.98 0.43
C PRO A 40 20.75 12.10 -0.78
N ASN A 41 21.33 12.16 -1.98
CA ASN A 41 20.54 12.20 -3.22
C ASN A 41 19.95 10.81 -3.57
N ARG A 42 18.94 10.81 -4.45
CA ARG A 42 18.20 9.61 -4.86
C ARG A 42 19.10 8.50 -5.43
N SER A 43 20.13 8.86 -6.18
CA SER A 43 21.09 7.89 -6.76
C SER A 43 21.91 7.19 -5.69
N ARG A 44 22.38 7.93 -4.67
CA ARG A 44 23.08 7.35 -3.51
C ARG A 44 22.14 6.43 -2.71
N ILE A 45 20.91 6.87 -2.44
CA ILE A 45 19.90 6.08 -1.71
C ILE A 45 19.59 4.74 -2.40
N LEU A 46 19.50 4.72 -3.74
CA LEU A 46 19.26 3.49 -4.48
C LEU A 46 20.43 2.49 -4.43
N ALA A 47 21.66 2.98 -4.25
CA ALA A 47 22.88 2.16 -4.14
C ALA A 47 23.15 1.62 -2.72
N MET A 48 22.57 2.21 -1.68
CA MET A 48 22.80 1.82 -0.28
C MET A 48 22.45 0.35 0.00
N PRO A 49 23.22 -0.38 0.81
CA PRO A 49 22.75 -1.61 1.46
C PRO A 49 21.45 -1.38 2.24
N VAL A 50 20.68 -2.45 2.48
CA VAL A 50 19.35 -2.33 3.12
C VAL A 50 19.42 -1.67 4.50
N ALA A 51 20.38 -2.08 5.35
CA ALA A 51 20.56 -1.50 6.68
C ALA A 51 21.01 -0.02 6.66
N GLU A 52 21.81 0.41 5.68
CA GLU A 52 22.19 1.82 5.51
C GLU A 52 20.97 2.65 5.07
N ALA A 53 20.12 2.09 4.20
CA ALA A 53 18.89 2.74 3.78
C ALA A 53 17.87 2.90 4.93
N VAL A 54 17.76 1.93 5.85
CA VAL A 54 16.93 2.09 7.07
C VAL A 54 17.47 3.22 7.95
N LYS A 55 18.76 3.20 8.29
CA LYS A 55 19.39 4.28 9.10
C LYS A 55 19.23 5.66 8.46
N THR A 56 19.36 5.74 7.15
CA THR A 56 19.13 6.97 6.37
C THR A 56 17.67 7.43 6.46
N LEU A 57 16.71 6.51 6.44
CA LEU A 57 15.30 6.82 6.61
C LEU A 57 14.99 7.32 8.04
N GLU A 58 15.63 6.75 9.06
CA GLU A 58 15.49 7.17 10.46
C GLU A 58 16.11 8.56 10.70
N GLU A 59 17.35 8.77 10.26
CA GLU A 59 18.08 10.05 10.43
C GLU A 59 17.39 11.20 9.69
N PHE A 60 16.96 10.96 8.46
CA PHE A 60 16.33 11.97 7.60
C PHE A 60 14.81 11.81 7.50
N VAL A 61 14.15 11.24 8.53
CA VAL A 61 12.71 11.01 8.56
C VAL A 61 11.89 12.27 8.32
N GLY A 62 12.40 13.45 8.71
CA GLY A 62 11.79 14.76 8.43
C GLY A 62 11.97 15.29 7.00
N THR A 63 12.65 14.57 6.11
CA THR A 63 13.00 15.03 4.74
C THR A 63 12.23 14.22 3.69
N ALA A 64 11.13 14.79 3.17
CA ALA A 64 10.20 14.09 2.28
C ALA A 64 10.86 13.37 1.08
N ARG A 65 11.84 14.00 0.40
CA ARG A 65 12.57 13.38 -0.73
C ARG A 65 13.37 12.14 -0.35
N VAL A 66 13.84 12.06 0.91
CA VAL A 66 14.59 10.88 1.39
C VAL A 66 13.61 9.76 1.72
N VAL A 67 12.49 10.09 2.39
CA VAL A 67 11.42 9.12 2.68
C VAL A 67 10.83 8.53 1.40
N GLU A 68 10.49 9.36 0.41
CA GLU A 68 10.03 8.91 -0.93
C GLU A 68 11.08 8.03 -1.62
N ALA A 69 12.34 8.44 -1.66
CA ALA A 69 13.39 7.68 -2.34
C ALA A 69 13.67 6.31 -1.67
N VAL A 70 13.70 6.24 -0.33
CA VAL A 70 13.93 4.98 0.40
C VAL A 70 12.71 4.06 0.28
N CYS A 71 11.50 4.54 0.54
CA CYS A 71 10.29 3.71 0.46
C CYS A 71 9.99 3.30 -0.98
N GLY A 72 10.18 4.22 -1.93
CA GLY A 72 10.04 3.96 -3.37
C GLY A 72 10.97 2.85 -3.87
N ARG A 73 12.18 2.71 -3.29
CA ARG A 73 13.06 1.55 -3.54
C ARG A 73 12.43 0.24 -3.07
N TRP A 74 11.80 0.24 -1.90
CA TRP A 74 11.23 -0.97 -1.31
C TRP A 74 9.91 -1.42 -1.95
N SER A 75 9.21 -0.55 -2.67
CA SER A 75 8.08 -0.97 -3.54
C SER A 75 8.47 -2.10 -4.52
N ALA A 76 9.69 -2.02 -5.08
CA ALA A 76 10.25 -2.99 -6.03
C ALA A 76 11.23 -4.00 -5.39
N LEU A 77 11.23 -4.17 -4.07
CA LEU A 77 12.10 -5.11 -3.37
C LEU A 77 11.79 -6.57 -3.75
N VAL A 78 12.79 -7.31 -4.21
CA VAL A 78 12.64 -8.73 -4.58
C VAL A 78 12.23 -9.59 -3.37
N PRO A 79 11.42 -10.66 -3.54
CA PRO A 79 10.86 -11.42 -2.41
C PRO A 79 11.90 -11.90 -1.39
N ARG A 80 13.04 -12.44 -1.85
CA ARG A 80 14.14 -12.92 -0.99
C ARG A 80 14.79 -11.84 -0.11
N ALA A 81 14.61 -10.56 -0.43
CA ALA A 81 15.19 -9.45 0.33
C ALA A 81 14.19 -8.81 1.31
N ARG A 82 12.91 -9.21 1.30
CA ARG A 82 11.88 -8.68 2.22
C ARG A 82 12.24 -8.95 3.68
N GLN A 83 12.73 -10.15 3.99
CA GLN A 83 13.11 -10.49 5.35
C GLN A 83 14.28 -9.65 5.84
N ALA A 84 15.37 -9.56 5.06
CA ALA A 84 16.51 -8.70 5.38
C ALA A 84 16.15 -7.21 5.56
N ALA A 85 15.06 -6.72 4.92
CA ALA A 85 14.52 -5.38 5.18
C ALA A 85 13.75 -5.30 6.49
N THR A 86 12.92 -6.31 6.82
CA THR A 86 12.25 -6.41 8.12
C THR A 86 13.25 -6.52 9.26
N ASP A 87 14.24 -7.41 9.18
CA ASP A 87 15.27 -7.63 10.20
C ASP A 87 16.11 -6.36 10.43
N ALA A 88 16.30 -5.55 9.39
CA ALA A 88 16.99 -4.26 9.45
C ALA A 88 16.13 -3.10 10.02
N GLY A 89 14.85 -3.32 10.33
CA GLY A 89 13.95 -2.30 10.90
C GLY A 89 13.11 -1.50 9.89
N ALA A 90 13.03 -1.91 8.61
CA ALA A 90 12.34 -1.14 7.58
C ALA A 90 10.86 -0.86 7.88
N LEU A 91 10.13 -1.80 8.49
CA LEU A 91 8.68 -1.65 8.72
C LEU A 91 8.35 -0.51 9.72
N PRO A 92 8.92 -0.47 10.95
CA PRO A 92 8.81 0.72 11.81
C PRO A 92 9.28 2.02 11.16
N ALA A 93 10.38 1.99 10.40
CA ALA A 93 10.93 3.18 9.76
C ALA A 93 10.02 3.75 8.66
N ILE A 94 9.39 2.91 7.82
CA ILE A 94 8.39 3.35 6.84
C ILE A 94 7.21 4.01 7.54
N VAL A 95 6.73 3.40 8.64
CA VAL A 95 5.61 3.93 9.42
C VAL A 95 5.96 5.26 10.10
N ALA A 96 7.18 5.44 10.59
CA ALA A 96 7.67 6.73 11.06
C ALA A 96 7.70 7.78 9.93
N GLY A 97 8.14 7.40 8.72
CA GLY A 97 8.07 8.23 7.51
C GLY A 97 6.65 8.68 7.16
N MET A 98 5.66 7.77 7.24
CA MET A 98 4.24 8.12 7.04
C MET A 98 3.75 9.12 8.09
N LYS A 99 4.09 8.92 9.37
CA LYS A 99 3.73 9.83 10.48
C LYS A 99 4.33 11.23 10.31
N ALA A 100 5.55 11.33 9.78
CA ALA A 100 6.23 12.61 9.56
C ALA A 100 5.70 13.42 8.37
N HIS A 101 5.08 12.76 7.38
CA HIS A 101 4.69 13.38 6.09
C HIS A 101 3.23 13.10 5.69
N LEU A 102 2.31 13.14 6.65
CA LEU A 102 0.87 12.82 6.46
C LEU A 102 0.27 13.46 5.19
N ASN A 103 0.51 14.76 5.00
CA ASN A 103 -0.05 15.56 3.90
C ASN A 103 0.77 15.51 2.59
N VAL A 104 1.77 14.61 2.45
CA VAL A 104 2.62 14.53 1.26
C VAL A 104 2.29 13.26 0.46
N GLY A 105 1.37 13.38 -0.50
CA GLY A 105 0.84 12.24 -1.25
C GLY A 105 1.88 11.31 -1.87
N MET A 106 2.97 11.85 -2.45
CA MET A 106 4.05 11.02 -3.02
C MET A 106 4.79 10.19 -1.95
N VAL A 107 4.92 10.70 -0.73
CA VAL A 107 5.50 9.94 0.40
C VAL A 107 4.52 8.87 0.85
N GLN A 108 3.24 9.21 1.00
CA GLN A 108 2.21 8.24 1.39
C GLN A 108 2.10 7.10 0.37
N GLU A 109 2.13 7.40 -0.94
CA GLU A 109 2.17 6.41 -2.01
C GLU A 109 3.39 5.49 -1.88
N ALA A 110 4.60 6.07 -1.79
CA ALA A 110 5.84 5.31 -1.69
C ALA A 110 5.87 4.41 -0.44
N CYS A 111 5.38 4.90 0.71
CA CYS A 111 5.27 4.15 1.95
C CYS A 111 4.24 3.02 1.86
N CYS A 112 3.03 3.30 1.36
CA CYS A 112 1.99 2.29 1.17
C CYS A 112 2.44 1.18 0.22
N LEU A 113 3.11 1.51 -0.89
CA LEU A 113 3.68 0.53 -1.82
C LEU A 113 4.80 -0.30 -1.19
N ALA A 114 5.66 0.31 -0.36
CA ALA A 114 6.70 -0.40 0.38
C ALA A 114 6.10 -1.40 1.38
N LEU A 115 5.10 -0.98 2.17
CA LEU A 115 4.36 -1.84 3.11
C LEU A 115 3.64 -2.98 2.37
N ALA A 116 2.95 -2.68 1.28
CA ALA A 116 2.28 -3.67 0.45
C ALA A 116 3.26 -4.75 -0.05
N ASN A 117 4.45 -4.37 -0.51
CA ASN A 117 5.43 -5.34 -0.99
C ASN A 117 6.11 -6.13 0.15
N ILE A 118 6.58 -5.48 1.22
CA ILE A 118 7.30 -6.16 2.31
C ILE A 118 6.37 -7.14 3.06
N CYS A 119 5.13 -6.74 3.34
CA CYS A 119 4.13 -7.58 4.03
C CYS A 119 3.47 -8.64 3.12
N SER A 120 3.91 -8.79 1.87
CA SER A 120 3.47 -9.84 0.97
C SER A 120 4.11 -11.20 1.33
N GLY A 121 3.28 -12.24 1.35
CA GLY A 121 3.63 -13.62 1.72
C GLY A 121 2.50 -14.29 2.51
N THR A 122 2.48 -15.62 2.52
CA THR A 122 1.61 -16.46 3.37
C THR A 122 2.43 -17.51 4.15
N ASP A 123 3.75 -17.44 4.02
CA ASP A 123 4.76 -18.09 4.83
C ASP A 123 4.76 -17.55 6.27
N GLU A 124 5.34 -18.31 7.21
CA GLU A 124 5.46 -17.90 8.63
C GLU A 124 6.12 -16.52 8.77
N GLU A 125 7.21 -16.30 8.03
CA GLU A 125 7.88 -15.00 7.97
C GLU A 125 6.98 -13.90 7.38
N GLY A 126 6.19 -14.21 6.35
CA GLY A 126 5.16 -13.29 5.83
C GLY A 126 4.12 -12.90 6.88
N LEU A 127 3.75 -13.80 7.78
CA LEU A 127 2.84 -13.50 8.89
C LEU A 127 3.52 -12.60 9.94
N LYS A 128 4.78 -12.91 10.32
CA LYS A 128 5.59 -12.06 11.22
C LYS A 128 5.76 -10.65 10.66
N ARG A 129 6.10 -10.50 9.36
CA ARG A 129 6.21 -9.21 8.67
C ARG A 129 4.91 -8.40 8.72
N LYS A 130 3.73 -9.03 8.60
CA LYS A 130 2.44 -8.33 8.74
C LYS A 130 2.16 -7.90 10.18
N GLN A 131 2.54 -8.71 11.17
CA GLN A 131 2.36 -8.38 12.57
C GLN A 131 3.24 -7.19 12.97
N ILE A 132 4.53 -7.20 12.63
CA ILE A 132 5.47 -6.10 12.88
C ILE A 132 4.96 -4.77 12.27
N ALA A 133 4.37 -4.81 11.06
CA ALA A 133 3.76 -3.62 10.45
C ALA A 133 2.53 -3.11 11.22
N ALA A 134 1.68 -4.03 11.71
CA ALA A 134 0.52 -3.67 12.52
C ALA A 134 0.94 -3.08 13.88
N ASP A 135 1.91 -3.69 14.56
CA ASP A 135 2.44 -3.25 15.86
C ASP A 135 3.11 -1.87 15.78
N ALA A 136 3.74 -1.53 14.64
CA ALA A 136 4.26 -0.19 14.37
C ALA A 136 3.16 0.89 14.21
N GLY A 137 1.92 0.46 13.99
CA GLY A 137 0.75 1.31 13.74
C GLY A 137 0.46 1.60 12.27
N ALA A 138 0.87 0.73 11.33
CA ALA A 138 0.68 0.96 9.90
C ALA A 138 -0.80 1.09 9.49
N LEU A 139 -1.68 0.26 10.05
CA LEU A 139 -3.09 0.15 9.66
C LEU A 139 -3.85 1.49 9.68
N PRO A 140 -3.96 2.22 10.80
CA PRO A 140 -4.67 3.50 10.84
C PRO A 140 -4.02 4.58 9.97
N LEU A 141 -2.71 4.52 9.74
CA LEU A 141 -2.01 5.49 8.88
C LEU A 141 -2.26 5.25 7.40
N ILE A 142 -2.34 3.98 6.97
CA ILE A 142 -2.73 3.66 5.59
C ILE A 142 -4.16 4.14 5.33
N VAL A 143 -5.09 3.91 6.27
CA VAL A 143 -6.48 4.37 6.14
C VAL A 143 -6.54 5.90 6.06
N ARG A 144 -5.85 6.59 6.98
CA ARG A 144 -5.74 8.06 6.96
C ARG A 144 -5.15 8.57 5.64
N ALA A 145 -4.07 7.96 5.15
CA ALA A 145 -3.43 8.33 3.89
C ALA A 145 -4.40 8.20 2.70
N MET A 146 -5.19 7.12 2.65
CA MET A 146 -6.22 6.92 1.63
C MET A 146 -7.33 7.98 1.71
N ILE A 147 -7.75 8.38 2.91
CA ILE A 147 -8.76 9.43 3.10
C ILE A 147 -8.22 10.81 2.68
N GLU A 148 -7.04 11.20 3.18
CA GLU A 148 -6.43 12.51 2.91
C GLU A 148 -5.97 12.68 1.45
N ASN A 149 -5.70 11.59 0.74
CA ASN A 149 -5.25 11.59 -0.66
C ASN A 149 -6.24 10.85 -1.58
N LEU A 150 -7.54 11.03 -1.36
CA LEU A 150 -8.61 10.35 -2.11
C LEU A 150 -8.48 10.49 -3.63
N SER A 151 -8.02 11.64 -4.13
CA SER A 151 -7.81 11.92 -5.55
C SER A 151 -6.51 11.34 -6.15
N VAL A 152 -5.64 10.71 -5.36
CA VAL A 152 -4.35 10.17 -5.81
C VAL A 152 -4.44 8.65 -5.99
N SER A 153 -4.60 8.20 -7.24
CA SER A 153 -4.79 6.78 -7.57
C SER A 153 -3.68 5.86 -7.02
N GLY A 154 -2.42 6.31 -7.05
CA GLY A 154 -1.28 5.58 -6.50
C GLY A 154 -1.39 5.32 -4.99
N VAL A 155 -1.90 6.29 -4.21
CA VAL A 155 -2.17 6.11 -2.78
C VAL A 155 -3.33 5.14 -2.56
N GLN A 156 -4.40 5.21 -3.37
CA GLN A 156 -5.53 4.28 -3.25
C GLN A 156 -5.13 2.84 -3.58
N TYR A 157 -4.37 2.64 -4.68
CA TYR A 157 -3.83 1.35 -5.09
C TYR A 157 -2.88 0.77 -4.04
N GLY A 158 -1.87 1.55 -3.63
CA GLY A 158 -0.88 1.11 -2.65
C GLY A 158 -1.48 0.87 -1.27
N GLY A 159 -2.40 1.73 -0.84
CA GLY A 159 -3.08 1.64 0.46
C GLY A 159 -3.99 0.42 0.54
N ALA A 160 -4.82 0.19 -0.49
CA ALA A 160 -5.65 -1.01 -0.56
C ALA A 160 -4.79 -2.29 -0.61
N ALA A 161 -3.71 -2.30 -1.40
CA ALA A 161 -2.77 -3.43 -1.44
C ALA A 161 -2.11 -3.69 -0.07
N ALA A 162 -1.71 -2.65 0.65
CA ALA A 162 -1.11 -2.75 1.98
C ALA A 162 -2.11 -3.26 3.01
N LEU A 163 -3.32 -2.69 3.08
CA LEU A 163 -4.39 -3.18 3.97
C LEU A 163 -4.75 -4.64 3.69
N GLY A 164 -4.93 -5.00 2.41
CA GLY A 164 -5.22 -6.36 2.00
C GLY A 164 -4.12 -7.37 2.36
N ASN A 165 -2.84 -6.99 2.23
CA ASN A 165 -1.72 -7.85 2.61
C ASN A 165 -1.54 -7.95 4.14
N ILE A 166 -1.58 -6.83 4.86
CA ILE A 166 -1.40 -6.79 6.32
C ILE A 166 -2.55 -7.52 7.04
N THR A 167 -3.78 -7.46 6.53
CA THR A 167 -4.94 -8.13 7.15
C THR A 167 -5.19 -9.56 6.66
N ALA A 168 -4.37 -10.08 5.74
CA ALA A 168 -4.46 -11.47 5.29
C ALA A 168 -4.04 -12.45 6.39
N MET A 169 -4.91 -13.43 6.65
CA MET A 169 -4.72 -14.54 7.60
C MET A 169 -4.03 -15.73 6.95
N ALA A 170 -3.39 -16.57 7.77
CA ALA A 170 -2.69 -17.77 7.31
C ALA A 170 -3.64 -18.86 6.76
N THR A 171 -4.65 -19.21 7.56
CA THR A 171 -5.69 -20.19 7.22
C THR A 171 -7.05 -19.69 7.70
N ALA A 172 -8.14 -20.37 7.29
CA ALA A 172 -9.48 -20.15 7.84
C ALA A 172 -9.90 -21.24 8.85
N ALA A 173 -8.99 -22.17 9.17
CA ALA A 173 -9.25 -23.39 9.94
C ALA A 173 -8.78 -23.32 11.39
N ALA A 174 -7.87 -22.40 11.70
CA ALA A 174 -7.50 -22.05 13.07
C ALA A 174 -7.84 -20.58 13.35
N ALA A 175 -8.11 -20.25 14.60
CA ALA A 175 -8.17 -18.87 15.06
C ALA A 175 -6.76 -18.23 15.02
N ASP A 176 -6.35 -17.76 13.84
CA ASP A 176 -5.24 -16.80 13.67
C ASP A 176 -5.67 -15.49 14.35
N SER A 177 -5.55 -15.47 15.68
CA SER A 177 -6.00 -14.40 16.57
C SER A 177 -5.29 -13.09 16.24
N SER A 178 -4.00 -13.15 15.93
CA SER A 178 -3.21 -12.05 15.40
C SER A 178 -3.77 -11.50 14.08
N GLY A 179 -4.17 -12.37 13.14
CA GLY A 179 -4.83 -11.97 11.90
C GLY A 179 -6.24 -11.41 12.09
N LEU A 180 -7.00 -11.93 13.05
CA LEU A 180 -8.30 -11.38 13.43
C LEU A 180 -8.16 -10.01 14.10
N ALA A 181 -7.19 -9.82 14.99
CA ALA A 181 -6.87 -8.54 15.63
C ALA A 181 -6.40 -7.49 14.62
N ARG A 182 -5.53 -7.87 13.66
CA ARG A 182 -5.13 -7.01 12.53
C ARG A 182 -6.34 -6.53 11.72
N LYS A 183 -7.32 -7.41 11.46
CA LYS A 183 -8.58 -7.01 10.80
C LYS A 183 -9.43 -6.10 11.66
N ALA A 184 -9.57 -6.37 12.96
CA ALA A 184 -10.35 -5.55 13.88
C ALA A 184 -9.80 -4.11 13.93
N SER A 185 -8.48 -3.96 14.14
CA SER A 185 -7.79 -2.66 14.14
C SER A 185 -7.94 -1.91 12.81
N ALA A 186 -7.87 -2.61 11.66
CA ALA A 186 -8.11 -1.98 10.36
C ALA A 186 -9.56 -1.49 10.20
N VAL A 187 -10.54 -2.26 10.68
CA VAL A 187 -11.96 -1.91 10.61
C VAL A 187 -12.31 -0.75 11.55
N GLU A 188 -11.78 -0.76 12.78
CA GLU A 188 -11.90 0.33 13.75
C GLU A 188 -11.32 1.64 13.20
N ALA A 189 -10.22 1.57 12.45
CA ALA A 189 -9.64 2.72 11.76
C ALA A 189 -10.45 3.20 10.53
N GLY A 190 -11.51 2.50 10.12
CA GLY A 190 -12.36 2.87 8.97
C GLY A 190 -11.93 2.29 7.62
N ALA A 191 -11.11 1.24 7.58
CA ALA A 191 -10.53 0.72 6.34
C ALA A 191 -11.54 0.38 5.25
N ILE A 192 -12.70 -0.18 5.59
CA ILE A 192 -13.70 -0.60 4.60
C ILE A 192 -14.27 0.63 3.86
N GLY A 193 -14.73 1.66 4.59
CA GLY A 193 -15.21 2.90 4.00
C GLY A 193 -14.14 3.60 3.15
N ALA A 194 -12.89 3.65 3.62
CA ALA A 194 -11.79 4.25 2.86
C ALA A 194 -11.47 3.49 1.55
N ILE A 195 -11.48 2.15 1.56
CA ILE A 195 -11.29 1.34 0.34
C ILE A 195 -12.45 1.57 -0.64
N VAL A 196 -13.69 1.55 -0.16
CA VAL A 196 -14.88 1.75 -1.00
C VAL A 196 -14.91 3.17 -1.58
N ALA A 197 -14.53 4.19 -0.81
CA ALA A 197 -14.36 5.56 -1.29
C ALA A 197 -13.27 5.67 -2.36
N GLY A 198 -12.09 5.06 -2.14
CA GLY A 198 -11.01 5.02 -3.12
C GLY A 198 -11.42 4.35 -4.44
N MET A 199 -12.15 3.23 -4.38
CA MET A 199 -12.72 2.58 -5.56
C MET A 199 -13.76 3.46 -6.28
N ARG A 200 -14.60 4.22 -5.55
CA ARG A 200 -15.55 5.19 -6.13
C ARG A 200 -14.87 6.40 -6.79
N ALA A 201 -13.74 6.85 -6.25
CA ALA A 201 -12.99 7.99 -6.77
C ALA A 201 -12.21 7.65 -8.06
N HIS A 202 -11.84 6.38 -8.26
CA HIS A 202 -11.03 5.91 -9.40
C HIS A 202 -11.69 4.77 -10.18
N PRO A 203 -12.95 4.91 -10.68
CA PRO A 203 -13.70 3.82 -11.29
C PRO A 203 -12.95 3.21 -12.49
N SER A 204 -12.33 4.04 -13.33
CA SER A 204 -11.63 3.62 -14.54
C SER A 204 -10.17 3.14 -14.29
N SER A 205 -9.67 3.14 -13.05
CA SER A 205 -8.36 2.54 -12.71
C SER A 205 -8.52 1.08 -12.31
N SER A 206 -8.27 0.16 -13.24
CA SER A 206 -8.37 -1.28 -12.99
C SER A 206 -7.48 -1.76 -11.84
N GLU A 207 -6.34 -1.11 -11.63
CA GLU A 207 -5.39 -1.39 -10.55
C GLU A 207 -6.00 -1.05 -9.18
N VAL A 208 -6.62 0.13 -9.03
CA VAL A 208 -7.34 0.52 -7.80
C VAL A 208 -8.54 -0.41 -7.57
N GLN A 209 -9.30 -0.73 -8.62
CA GLN A 209 -10.43 -1.66 -8.52
C GLN A 209 -10.01 -3.06 -8.07
N GLU A 210 -8.93 -3.61 -8.63
CA GLU A 210 -8.38 -4.91 -8.26
C GLU A 210 -7.94 -4.92 -6.79
N LYS A 211 -7.11 -3.96 -6.38
CA LYS A 211 -6.57 -3.94 -5.01
C LYS A 211 -7.62 -3.59 -3.96
N GLY A 212 -8.61 -2.78 -4.31
CA GLY A 212 -9.78 -2.54 -3.47
C GLY A 212 -10.60 -3.82 -3.26
N ALA A 213 -10.91 -4.56 -4.32
CA ALA A 213 -11.62 -5.84 -4.22
C ALA A 213 -10.83 -6.89 -3.42
N PHE A 214 -9.50 -6.99 -3.65
CA PHE A 214 -8.59 -7.82 -2.87
C PHE A 214 -8.65 -7.50 -1.36
N ALA A 215 -8.58 -6.21 -1.01
CA ALA A 215 -8.60 -5.75 0.37
C ALA A 215 -9.94 -6.02 1.06
N ILE A 216 -11.07 -5.71 0.39
CA ILE A 216 -12.42 -6.03 0.89
C ILE A 216 -12.57 -7.53 1.12
N GLY A 217 -12.14 -8.37 0.17
CA GLY A 217 -12.20 -9.82 0.27
C GLY A 217 -11.41 -10.39 1.45
N ASN A 218 -10.22 -9.83 1.75
CA ASN A 218 -9.43 -10.23 2.90
C ASN A 218 -10.02 -9.76 4.23
N LEU A 219 -10.45 -8.49 4.33
CA LEU A 219 -11.09 -7.91 5.52
C LEU A 219 -12.38 -8.66 5.90
N ALA A 220 -13.25 -8.94 4.93
CA ALA A 220 -14.54 -9.61 5.14
C ALA A 220 -14.43 -11.14 5.35
N ARG A 221 -13.26 -11.75 5.13
CA ARG A 221 -13.07 -13.19 5.31
C ARG A 221 -13.20 -13.59 6.79
N SER A 222 -14.18 -14.44 7.07
CA SER A 222 -14.43 -15.05 8.39
C SER A 222 -13.69 -16.39 8.56
N VAL A 223 -13.70 -16.91 9.78
CA VAL A 223 -13.43 -18.34 10.08
C VAL A 223 -14.56 -19.23 9.53
N GLY A 224 -14.32 -20.54 9.43
CA GLY A 224 -15.35 -21.50 9.03
C GLY A 224 -16.38 -21.78 10.13
N LYS A 225 -17.51 -22.42 9.77
CA LYS A 225 -18.51 -22.92 10.73
C LYS A 225 -18.12 -24.23 11.43
N ALA A 226 -17.11 -24.93 10.95
CA ALA A 226 -16.67 -26.18 11.56
C ALA A 226 -16.06 -25.89 12.95
N GLY A 227 -16.59 -26.53 13.99
CA GLY A 227 -16.09 -26.41 15.36
C GLY A 227 -16.68 -25.28 16.22
N LEU A 228 -17.61 -24.45 15.72
CA LEU A 228 -18.17 -23.33 16.51
C LEU A 228 -18.86 -23.77 17.82
N GLU A 229 -19.47 -24.96 17.84
CA GLU A 229 -20.13 -25.51 19.04
C GLU A 229 -19.15 -25.92 20.15
N ALA A 230 -17.85 -26.05 19.83
CA ALA A 230 -16.83 -26.51 20.76
C ALA A 230 -15.90 -25.39 21.28
N ASP A 231 -15.97 -24.19 20.69
CA ASP A 231 -15.05 -23.09 20.98
C ASP A 231 -15.77 -21.73 20.86
N SER A 232 -15.97 -21.07 22.00
CA SER A 232 -16.60 -19.75 22.07
C SER A 232 -15.79 -18.66 21.39
N ALA A 233 -14.45 -18.75 21.37
CA ALA A 233 -13.61 -17.76 20.69
C ALA A 233 -13.71 -17.90 19.16
N LEU A 234 -13.89 -19.13 18.64
CA LEU A 234 -14.24 -19.33 17.23
C LEU A 234 -15.63 -18.78 16.90
N LYS A 235 -16.60 -18.93 17.80
CA LYS A 235 -17.94 -18.32 17.65
C LYS A 235 -17.86 -16.79 17.59
N ASP A 236 -17.19 -16.15 18.54
CA ASP A 236 -16.99 -14.70 18.56
C ASP A 236 -16.27 -14.22 17.28
N ALA A 237 -15.22 -14.92 16.86
CA ALA A 237 -14.49 -14.64 15.62
C ALA A 237 -15.38 -14.77 14.36
N PHE A 238 -16.31 -15.72 14.35
CA PHE A 238 -17.28 -15.91 13.28
C PHE A 238 -18.29 -14.76 13.23
N GLU A 239 -18.86 -14.37 14.37
CA GLU A 239 -19.79 -13.25 14.50
C GLU A 239 -19.15 -11.92 14.08
N GLN A 240 -17.90 -11.66 14.49
CA GLN A 240 -17.10 -10.53 14.00
C GLN A 240 -16.84 -10.60 12.49
N GLY A 241 -16.74 -11.80 11.91
CA GLY A 241 -16.79 -12.00 10.47
C GLY A 241 -18.09 -11.49 9.85
N LEU A 242 -19.26 -11.86 10.40
CA LEU A 242 -20.57 -11.44 9.90
C LEU A 242 -20.83 -9.93 10.08
N ILE A 243 -20.27 -9.30 11.12
CA ILE A 243 -20.30 -7.84 11.30
C ILE A 243 -19.52 -7.16 10.17
N ARG A 244 -18.29 -7.60 9.90
CA ARG A 244 -17.47 -7.05 8.79
C ARG A 244 -18.14 -7.19 7.42
N LYS A 245 -18.84 -8.30 7.15
CA LYS A 245 -19.62 -8.49 5.92
C LYS A 245 -20.76 -7.49 5.78
N ARG A 246 -21.49 -7.22 6.87
CA ARG A 246 -22.56 -6.21 6.91
C ARG A 246 -21.99 -4.82 6.64
N LEU A 247 -20.90 -4.45 7.31
CA LEU A 247 -20.22 -3.17 7.09
C LEU A 247 -19.77 -2.95 5.63
N VAL A 248 -19.32 -4.00 4.92
CA VAL A 248 -19.05 -3.90 3.46
C VAL A 248 -20.31 -3.54 2.67
N ALA A 249 -21.48 -4.05 3.04
CA ALA A 249 -22.74 -3.73 2.39
C ALA A 249 -23.26 -2.33 2.77
N ASP A 250 -23.14 -1.94 4.04
CA ASP A 250 -23.57 -0.64 4.57
C ASP A 250 -22.78 0.53 3.95
N GLU A 251 -21.46 0.34 3.76
CA GLU A 251 -20.60 1.27 3.00
C GLU A 251 -20.91 1.29 1.49
N GLY A 252 -21.78 0.39 1.01
CA GLY A 252 -22.16 0.22 -0.40
C GLY A 252 -21.10 -0.49 -1.26
N GLY A 253 -20.21 -1.26 -0.63
CA GLY A 253 -19.13 -1.99 -1.28
C GLY A 253 -19.61 -3.08 -2.25
N LEU A 254 -20.79 -3.69 -2.02
CA LEU A 254 -21.39 -4.65 -2.97
C LEU A 254 -21.62 -4.02 -4.35
N GLY A 255 -22.21 -2.82 -4.40
CA GLY A 255 -22.46 -2.10 -5.64
C GLY A 255 -21.17 -1.66 -6.33
N VAL A 256 -20.16 -1.26 -5.55
CA VAL A 256 -18.85 -0.83 -6.06
C VAL A 256 -18.07 -2.01 -6.66
N LEU A 257 -18.08 -3.19 -6.02
CA LEU A 257 -17.51 -4.43 -6.59
C LEU A 257 -18.19 -4.81 -7.91
N VAL A 258 -19.52 -4.74 -7.97
CA VAL A 258 -20.29 -5.05 -9.18
C VAL A 258 -20.02 -4.03 -10.30
N ALA A 259 -19.94 -2.74 -9.98
CA ALA A 259 -19.59 -1.69 -10.94
C ALA A 259 -18.18 -1.90 -11.50
N ALA A 260 -17.19 -2.17 -10.65
CA ALA A 260 -15.82 -2.47 -11.04
C ALA A 260 -15.72 -3.63 -12.06
N MET A 261 -16.44 -4.73 -11.80
CA MET A 261 -16.46 -5.89 -12.69
C MET A 261 -17.21 -5.66 -14.02
N LYS A 262 -18.13 -4.66 -14.06
CA LYS A 262 -18.83 -4.24 -15.28
C LYS A 262 -18.00 -3.26 -16.12
N GLU A 263 -17.29 -2.34 -15.46
CA GLU A 263 -16.39 -1.35 -16.08
C GLU A 263 -15.14 -2.02 -16.68
N HIS A 264 -14.61 -3.07 -16.03
CA HIS A 264 -13.37 -3.76 -16.42
C HIS A 264 -13.60 -5.22 -16.88
N PRO A 265 -14.44 -5.48 -17.90
CA PRO A 265 -14.86 -6.84 -18.28
C PRO A 265 -13.74 -7.69 -18.88
N SER A 266 -12.58 -7.09 -19.20
CA SER A 266 -11.39 -7.78 -19.73
C SER A 266 -10.22 -7.84 -18.73
N HIS A 267 -10.34 -7.21 -17.55
CA HIS A 267 -9.24 -7.18 -16.57
C HIS A 267 -9.35 -8.36 -15.60
N ALA A 268 -8.64 -9.44 -15.90
CA ALA A 268 -8.72 -10.72 -15.17
C ALA A 268 -8.62 -10.56 -13.64
N GLY A 269 -7.72 -9.71 -13.14
CA GLY A 269 -7.56 -9.47 -11.71
C GLY A 269 -8.77 -8.77 -11.04
N VAL A 270 -9.44 -7.86 -11.75
CA VAL A 270 -10.67 -7.22 -11.22
C VAL A 270 -11.81 -8.23 -11.15
N LEU A 271 -11.92 -9.09 -12.16
CA LEU A 271 -12.93 -10.15 -12.18
C LEU A 271 -12.67 -11.22 -11.11
N GLU A 272 -11.42 -11.67 -10.94
CA GLU A 272 -11.05 -12.66 -9.92
C GLU A 272 -11.29 -12.13 -8.51
N TRP A 273 -10.69 -10.98 -8.17
CA TRP A 273 -10.81 -10.42 -6.82
C TRP A 273 -12.21 -9.87 -6.54
N GLY A 274 -12.91 -9.35 -7.56
CA GLY A 274 -14.31 -8.93 -7.46
C GLY A 274 -15.25 -10.09 -7.14
N ALA A 275 -15.20 -11.18 -7.91
CA ALA A 275 -16.00 -12.39 -7.64
C ALA A 275 -15.61 -13.03 -6.29
N ARG A 276 -14.32 -13.04 -5.94
CA ARG A 276 -13.85 -13.56 -4.66
C ARG A 276 -14.32 -12.71 -3.47
N ALA A 277 -14.34 -11.39 -3.59
CA ALA A 277 -14.89 -10.51 -2.56
C ALA A 277 -16.41 -10.68 -2.43
N LEU A 278 -17.15 -10.67 -3.54
CA LEU A 278 -18.61 -10.84 -3.55
C LEU A 278 -19.04 -12.21 -2.98
N SER A 279 -18.38 -13.31 -3.35
CA SER A 279 -18.63 -14.62 -2.78
C SER A 279 -18.28 -14.69 -1.29
N ILE A 280 -17.18 -14.09 -0.83
CA ILE A 280 -16.84 -14.03 0.61
C ILE A 280 -17.88 -13.23 1.40
N VAL A 281 -18.32 -12.08 0.91
CA VAL A 281 -19.27 -11.19 1.60
C VAL A 281 -20.69 -11.78 1.62
N SER A 282 -21.12 -12.45 0.55
CA SER A 282 -22.44 -13.10 0.48
C SER A 282 -22.49 -14.52 1.10
N TYR A 283 -21.34 -15.19 1.32
CA TYR A 283 -21.31 -16.49 1.97
C TYR A 283 -21.93 -16.44 3.38
N GLU A 284 -22.90 -17.31 3.64
CA GLU A 284 -23.68 -17.36 4.89
C GLU A 284 -24.49 -16.09 5.20
N MET A 285 -24.73 -15.25 4.17
CA MET A 285 -25.46 -13.99 4.30
C MET A 285 -26.49 -13.87 3.16
N PRO A 286 -27.66 -14.57 3.23
CA PRO A 286 -28.65 -14.57 2.16
C PRO A 286 -29.14 -13.16 1.77
N SER A 287 -29.36 -12.27 2.75
CA SER A 287 -29.72 -10.87 2.48
C SER A 287 -28.65 -10.10 1.70
N LEU A 288 -27.36 -10.37 1.95
CA LEU A 288 -26.26 -9.76 1.20
C LEU A 288 -26.07 -10.39 -0.18
N ARG A 289 -26.45 -11.67 -0.35
CA ARG A 289 -26.53 -12.32 -1.67
C ARG A 289 -27.60 -11.64 -2.54
N GLU A 290 -28.80 -11.44 -2.01
CA GLU A 290 -29.87 -10.74 -2.70
C GLU A 290 -29.52 -9.27 -2.97
N ALA A 291 -28.88 -8.57 -2.02
CA ALA A 291 -28.40 -7.20 -2.24
C ALA A 291 -27.34 -7.12 -3.36
N ALA A 292 -26.45 -8.11 -3.47
CA ALA A 292 -25.49 -8.19 -4.58
C ALA A 292 -26.18 -8.46 -5.92
N LEU A 293 -27.18 -9.36 -5.97
CA LEU A 293 -28.00 -9.60 -7.15
C LEU A 293 -28.80 -8.36 -7.57
N ALA A 294 -29.36 -7.61 -6.61
CA ALA A 294 -30.08 -6.35 -6.84
C ALA A 294 -29.16 -5.23 -7.36
N ALA A 295 -27.89 -5.19 -6.94
CA ALA A 295 -26.85 -4.35 -7.56
C ALA A 295 -26.47 -4.80 -8.99
N GLY A 296 -26.99 -5.96 -9.42
CA GLY A 296 -26.75 -6.56 -10.73
C GLY A 296 -25.47 -7.38 -10.81
N ALA A 297 -25.07 -8.04 -9.71
CA ALA A 297 -24.08 -9.12 -9.75
C ALA A 297 -24.61 -10.29 -10.60
N ARG A 298 -23.74 -10.93 -11.36
CA ARG A 298 -24.09 -12.19 -12.03
C ARG A 298 -24.04 -13.34 -11.02
N PRO A 299 -24.95 -14.33 -11.05
CA PRO A 299 -24.95 -15.45 -10.10
C PRO A 299 -23.60 -16.17 -9.97
N GLN A 300 -22.85 -16.33 -11.08
CA GLN A 300 -21.52 -16.94 -11.07
C GLN A 300 -20.46 -16.16 -10.27
N TRP A 301 -20.65 -14.85 -10.04
CA TRP A 301 -19.76 -14.05 -9.19
C TRP A 301 -20.01 -14.28 -7.69
N LEU A 302 -21.10 -14.95 -7.34
CA LEU A 302 -21.52 -15.27 -5.98
C LEU A 302 -21.31 -16.76 -5.65
N CYS A 303 -20.65 -17.51 -6.53
CA CYS A 303 -20.26 -18.90 -6.31
C CYS A 303 -18.94 -18.96 -5.53
N GLY A 304 -18.85 -19.82 -4.53
CA GLY A 304 -17.58 -20.10 -3.86
C GLY A 304 -16.62 -20.85 -4.78
N MET A 305 -15.31 -20.78 -4.48
CA MET A 305 -14.19 -21.42 -5.21
C MET A 305 -14.26 -22.97 -5.33
N GLY A 306 -15.34 -23.61 -4.91
CA GLY A 306 -15.46 -25.07 -4.87
C GLY A 306 -15.73 -25.74 -6.22
N GLU A 307 -16.49 -25.11 -7.13
CA GLU A 307 -17.07 -25.86 -8.27
C GLU A 307 -17.03 -25.20 -9.67
N LEU A 308 -16.94 -23.87 -9.83
CA LEU A 308 -17.21 -23.23 -11.13
C LEU A 308 -16.27 -22.08 -11.54
N MET A 309 -14.98 -22.38 -11.73
CA MET A 309 -14.02 -21.48 -12.44
C MET A 309 -13.63 -21.96 -13.85
N GLU A 310 -14.27 -23.01 -14.38
CA GLU A 310 -14.14 -23.37 -15.80
C GLU A 310 -15.00 -22.50 -16.71
N GLY A 311 -16.22 -22.13 -16.26
CA GLY A 311 -17.17 -21.32 -17.04
C GLY A 311 -16.82 -19.82 -17.18
N LEU A 312 -15.82 -19.31 -16.45
CA LEU A 312 -15.31 -17.94 -16.59
C LEU A 312 -14.14 -17.82 -17.59
N LYS A 313 -13.67 -18.94 -18.17
CA LYS A 313 -12.65 -18.97 -19.22
C LYS A 313 -13.21 -18.55 -20.59
N VAL A 314 -13.75 -17.33 -20.70
CA VAL A 314 -14.23 -16.80 -21.98
C VAL A 314 -13.04 -16.29 -22.80
N HIS A 315 -12.53 -17.17 -23.66
CA HIS A 315 -11.64 -16.90 -24.81
C HIS A 315 -10.56 -15.80 -24.60
N ALA A 316 -9.70 -15.99 -23.60
CA ALA A 316 -8.37 -15.38 -23.65
C ALA A 316 -7.57 -16.05 -24.78
N THR A 317 -7.29 -15.32 -25.87
CA THR A 317 -6.30 -15.76 -26.85
C THR A 317 -4.95 -15.91 -26.16
N PRO A 318 -4.21 -17.02 -26.35
CA PRO A 318 -3.00 -17.27 -25.58
C PRO A 318 -1.91 -16.29 -25.97
N THR A 319 -1.63 -15.32 -25.09
CA THR A 319 -0.41 -14.51 -25.15
C THR A 319 0.80 -15.43 -24.89
N LYS A 320 1.91 -15.18 -25.60
CA LYS A 320 3.07 -16.09 -25.74
C LYS A 320 3.94 -16.29 -24.48
N SER A 321 3.36 -16.35 -23.28
CA SER A 321 4.09 -16.48 -22.02
C SER A 321 3.40 -17.42 -21.03
N GLY A 322 3.06 -18.64 -21.47
CA GLY A 322 2.61 -19.71 -20.59
C GLY A 322 3.66 -20.04 -19.54
N ARG A 323 3.55 -19.45 -18.35
CA ARG A 323 4.38 -19.74 -17.17
C ARG A 323 3.60 -19.51 -15.88
N ALA A 324 3.44 -20.58 -15.11
CA ALA A 324 3.08 -20.48 -13.71
C ALA A 324 4.32 -20.10 -12.90
N ALA A 325 4.43 -18.84 -12.48
CA ALA A 325 5.30 -18.37 -11.39
C ALA A 325 4.87 -16.97 -10.95
N PHE A 326 4.64 -16.79 -9.65
CA PHE A 326 4.09 -15.55 -9.08
C PHE A 326 5.20 -14.49 -8.91
N THR A 327 5.59 -13.81 -9.99
CA THR A 327 6.56 -12.69 -9.95
C THR A 327 6.21 -11.62 -11.00
N GLY A 328 5.94 -10.39 -10.57
CA GLY A 328 5.61 -9.29 -11.50
C GLY A 328 5.37 -7.95 -10.82
N PHE A 329 6.43 -7.31 -10.30
CA PHE A 329 6.40 -5.91 -9.87
C PHE A 329 7.45 -5.12 -10.67
N THR A 330 7.10 -4.75 -11.91
CA THR A 330 7.90 -3.84 -12.76
C THR A 330 6.97 -3.07 -13.70
N GLY A 331 6.35 -2.00 -13.18
CA GLY A 331 5.66 -0.99 -13.96
C GLY A 331 5.97 0.38 -13.36
N ARG A 332 6.65 1.25 -14.12
CA ARG A 332 6.95 2.62 -13.70
C ARG A 332 6.33 3.58 -14.71
N PRO A 333 5.49 4.55 -14.29
CA PRO A 333 4.98 5.55 -15.21
C PRO A 333 6.09 6.55 -15.53
N THR A 334 6.32 6.81 -16.82
CA THR A 334 7.17 7.92 -17.29
C THR A 334 6.47 8.67 -18.41
N GLY A 335 5.94 9.84 -18.10
CA GLY A 335 5.51 10.82 -19.08
C GLY A 335 5.57 12.21 -18.46
N MET A 336 6.54 13.03 -18.87
CA MET A 336 6.62 14.48 -18.68
C MET A 336 7.76 15.02 -19.58
N HIS A 337 7.35 15.77 -20.61
CA HIS A 337 8.02 16.74 -21.50
C HIS A 337 9.57 16.83 -21.67
N GLY A 338 9.96 17.04 -22.93
CA GLY A 338 11.24 17.63 -23.35
C GLY A 338 11.28 17.83 -24.87
N VAL A 339 11.35 19.08 -25.34
CA VAL A 339 11.37 19.43 -26.78
C VAL A 339 12.83 19.58 -27.29
N SER A 340 13.04 19.32 -28.58
CA SER A 340 14.24 19.42 -29.45
C SER A 340 15.09 20.72 -29.31
N PRO A 341 16.25 20.92 -30.03
CA PRO A 341 16.84 20.14 -31.15
C PRO A 341 18.39 20.00 -31.15
N THR A 342 18.98 19.41 -32.23
CA THR A 342 20.02 20.03 -33.12
C THR A 342 20.91 19.02 -33.90
N ILE A 343 20.75 19.00 -35.23
CA ILE A 343 21.75 18.82 -36.34
C ILE A 343 22.86 17.73 -36.25
N ALA A 344 22.71 16.65 -37.04
CA ALA A 344 23.50 16.16 -38.22
C ALA A 344 25.04 16.42 -38.35
N PRO A 345 25.81 15.90 -39.37
CA PRO A 345 25.41 15.10 -40.55
C PRO A 345 26.40 14.00 -41.07
N GLN A 346 26.01 13.27 -42.15
CA GLN A 346 26.80 12.44 -43.13
C GLN A 346 27.70 11.31 -42.56
N GLY A 347 27.93 10.14 -43.18
CA GLY A 347 27.40 9.46 -44.39
C GLY A 347 27.68 7.94 -44.22
N THR A 348 27.89 7.09 -45.22
CA THR A 348 27.87 7.18 -46.70
C THR A 348 27.52 5.80 -47.30
N MET A 349 27.02 5.79 -48.54
CA MET A 349 27.02 4.67 -49.51
C MET A 349 27.36 5.31 -50.88
N PRO A 350 27.96 4.62 -51.88
CA PRO A 350 27.54 3.30 -52.35
C PRO A 350 28.67 2.37 -52.86
N GLN A 351 28.31 1.18 -53.37
CA GLN A 351 28.53 0.77 -54.78
C GLN A 351 28.03 -0.67 -55.00
N SER A 352 27.43 -0.91 -56.16
CA SER A 352 26.91 -2.22 -56.59
C SER A 352 27.95 -3.00 -57.40
N SER A 353 27.95 -4.33 -57.31
CA SER A 353 28.51 -5.20 -58.36
C SER A 353 27.80 -6.56 -58.42
N ARG A 354 27.77 -7.13 -59.62
CA ARG A 354 26.81 -8.15 -60.11
C ARG A 354 27.27 -9.61 -59.85
N PRO A 355 26.47 -10.66 -60.20
CA PRO A 355 26.46 -11.94 -59.50
C PRO A 355 27.26 -13.07 -60.17
N VAL A 356 27.40 -14.20 -59.46
CA VAL A 356 27.68 -15.53 -60.05
C VAL A 356 26.77 -16.56 -59.37
N ALA A 357 26.21 -17.49 -60.15
CA ALA A 357 25.40 -18.61 -59.68
C ALA A 357 25.94 -19.94 -60.21
N VAL A 358 26.33 -20.83 -59.30
CA VAL A 358 26.61 -22.28 -59.45
C VAL A 358 26.50 -22.84 -58.02
N ARG A 359 25.79 -23.93 -57.66
CA ARG A 359 25.06 -24.96 -58.43
C ARG A 359 23.79 -25.36 -57.66
#